data_AF-A0A7S0F331-F1
#
_entry.id   AF-A0A7S0F331-F1
#
_cell.length_a   1.000
_cell.length_b   1.000
_cell.length_c   1.000
_cell.angle_alpha   90.00
_cell.angle_beta   90.00
_cell.angle_gamma   90.00
#
_symmetry.space_group_name_H-M   'P 1'
#
loop_
_entity.id
_entity.type
_entity.pdbx_description
1 polymer ?
#
loop_
_entity_poly.entity_id
_entity_poly.type
_entity_poly.pdbx_seq_one_letter_code
_entity_poly.pdbx_strand_id
1 'polypeptide(L)'
;AEVRSPAGTSARIMFDWVDDSFTMIYTCELMVNIFINWFFPFFSSGWNIFDLVVILSSLATTIMLRLESSANFNLSVLRLLRVFKIVRVFNKLRSLQKIVLAISISFVSVLNTLILFLVLNSIYAIVGSSVFADIAPEQFGTFLKASFTMFQVATFDG
;
A
#
# COMPACT_ATOMS: atom_id res chain seq x y z
N ALA A 1 42.15 6.22 5.75
CA ALA A 1 41.48 7.24 6.57
C ALA A 1 40.30 7.77 5.79
N GLU A 2 39.14 7.13 5.93
CA GLU A 2 37.93 7.46 5.18
C GLU A 2 37.00 8.22 6.12
N VAL A 3 36.81 9.50 5.78
CA VAL A 3 36.19 10.52 6.62
C VAL A 3 34.70 10.24 6.72
N ARG A 4 34.28 9.76 7.90
CA ARG A 4 32.89 9.63 8.33
C ARG A 4 32.26 11.04 8.37
N SER A 5 31.44 11.37 7.38
CA SER A 5 30.71 12.65 7.31
C SER A 5 29.76 12.81 8.53
N PRO A 6 29.95 13.81 9.41
CA PRO A 6 29.07 14.05 10.57
C PRO A 6 27.76 14.77 10.23
N ALA A 7 27.55 15.17 8.97
CA ALA A 7 26.41 15.98 8.53
C ALA A 7 25.09 15.20 8.38
N GLY A 8 25.13 13.87 8.38
CA GLY A 8 23.94 13.02 8.24
C GLY A 8 23.12 12.87 9.53
N THR A 9 23.71 13.13 10.70
CA THR A 9 23.07 12.88 12.00
C THR A 9 22.07 13.98 12.36
N SER A 10 22.44 15.25 12.21
CA SER A 10 21.58 16.39 12.57
C SER A 10 20.34 16.51 11.68
N ALA A 11 20.48 16.27 10.37
CA ALA A 11 19.36 16.29 9.45
C ALA A 11 18.35 15.17 9.77
N ARG A 12 18.82 13.95 10.06
CA ARG A 12 17.95 12.82 10.43
C ARG A 12 17.20 13.09 11.73
N ILE A 13 17.88 13.60 12.75
CA ILE A 13 17.26 13.96 14.03
C ILE A 13 16.22 15.07 13.82
N MET A 14 16.49 16.07 12.96
CA MET A 14 15.50 17.08 12.61
C MET A 14 14.27 16.48 11.93
N PHE A 15 14.45 15.59 10.94
CA PHE A 15 13.33 14.93 10.28
C PHE A 15 12.51 14.08 11.25
N ASP A 16 13.16 13.34 12.14
CA ASP A 16 12.48 12.52 13.14
C ASP A 16 11.66 13.39 14.11
N TRP A 17 12.21 14.51 14.57
CA TRP A 17 11.48 15.47 15.43
C TRP A 17 10.27 16.09 14.75
N VAL A 18 10.41 16.43 13.46
CA VAL A 18 9.32 16.98 12.66
C VAL A 18 8.22 15.93 12.46
N ASP A 19 8.59 14.70 12.13
CA ASP A 19 7.66 13.57 11.97
C ASP A 19 6.90 13.24 13.25
N ASP A 20 7.58 13.26 14.40
CA ASP A 20 6.96 13.06 15.71
C ASP A 20 6.01 14.21 16.05
N SER A 21 6.40 15.45 15.77
CA SER A 21 5.55 16.64 15.99
C SER A 21 4.27 16.58 15.17
N PHE A 22 4.37 16.28 13.87
CA PHE A 22 3.20 16.09 13.00
C PHE A 22 2.34 14.93 13.49
N THR A 23 2.95 13.83 13.93
CA THR A 23 2.21 12.68 14.47
C THR A 23 1.41 13.07 15.71
N MET A 24 2.00 13.87 16.61
CA MET A 24 1.33 14.35 17.82
C MET A 24 0.16 15.27 17.49
N ILE A 25 0.35 16.23 16.59
CA ILE A 25 -0.71 17.15 16.14
C ILE A 25 -1.89 16.37 15.55
N TYR A 26 -1.63 15.42 14.65
CA TYR A 26 -2.68 14.61 14.04
C TYR A 26 -3.38 13.69 15.05
N THR A 27 -2.63 13.19 16.05
CA THR A 27 -3.23 12.41 17.13
C THR A 27 -4.21 13.26 17.93
N CYS A 28 -3.82 14.49 18.30
CA CYS A 28 -4.70 15.42 19.00
C CYS A 28 -5.95 15.78 18.18
N GLU A 29 -5.79 16.07 16.89
CA GLU A 29 -6.92 16.35 16.00
C GLU A 29 -7.89 15.15 15.89
N LEU A 30 -7.35 13.93 15.78
CA LEU A 30 -8.16 12.71 15.74
C LEU A 30 -8.91 12.49 17.06
N MET A 31 -8.25 12.68 18.20
CA MET A 31 -8.88 12.57 19.52
C MET A 31 -10.04 13.57 19.64
N VAL A 32 -9.85 14.83 19.27
CA VAL A 32 -10.90 15.85 19.26
C VAL A 32 -12.07 15.43 18.36
N ASN A 33 -11.80 14.91 17.16
CA ASN A 33 -12.85 14.41 16.26
C ASN A 33 -13.62 13.23 16.87
N ILE A 34 -12.96 12.32 17.59
CA ILE A 34 -13.62 11.19 18.28
C ILE A 34 -14.54 11.71 19.40
N PHE A 35 -14.07 12.69 20.19
CA PHE A 35 -14.85 13.30 21.27
C PHE A 35 -16.09 14.04 20.74
N ILE A 36 -15.97 14.73 19.61
CA ILE A 36 -17.10 15.47 19.01
C ILE A 36 -18.11 14.50 18.37
N ASN A 37 -17.65 13.43 17.72
CA ASN A 37 -18.51 12.53 16.94
C ASN A 37 -19.05 11.31 17.71
N TRP A 38 -18.92 11.24 19.05
CA TRP A 38 -19.57 10.23 19.91
C TRP A 38 -19.52 8.76 19.42
N PHE A 39 -18.43 8.35 18.77
CA PHE A 39 -18.18 7.02 18.18
C PHE A 39 -18.94 6.67 16.89
N PHE A 40 -20.26 6.64 16.83
CA PHE A 40 -20.98 6.07 15.68
C PHE A 40 -20.69 6.74 14.31
N PRO A 41 -20.83 8.06 14.16
CA PRO A 41 -20.49 8.73 12.89
C PRO A 41 -18.98 8.77 12.61
N PHE A 42 -18.12 8.53 13.62
CA PHE A 42 -16.68 8.42 13.39
C PHE A 42 -16.33 7.15 12.61
N PHE A 43 -16.91 6.00 12.96
CA PHE A 43 -16.69 4.72 12.25
C PHE A 43 -17.39 4.63 10.90
N SER A 44 -18.35 5.51 10.61
CA SER A 44 -18.96 5.55 9.27
C SER A 44 -18.06 6.19 8.21
N SER A 45 -17.07 7.00 8.62
CA SER A 45 -16.10 7.61 7.71
C SER A 45 -14.87 6.70 7.56
N GLY A 46 -14.73 6.06 6.39
CA GLY A 46 -13.57 5.21 6.09
C GLY A 46 -12.22 5.92 6.22
N TRP A 47 -12.20 7.23 5.95
CA TRP A 47 -11.02 8.07 6.12
C TRP A 47 -10.59 8.24 7.58
N ASN A 48 -11.54 8.33 8.51
CA ASN A 48 -11.25 8.45 9.94
C ASN A 48 -10.70 7.13 10.51
N ILE A 49 -11.25 5.99 10.06
CA ILE A 49 -10.73 4.66 10.42
C ILE A 49 -9.31 4.49 9.92
N PHE A 50 -9.04 4.91 8.67
CA PHE A 50 -7.69 4.86 8.11
C PHE A 50 -6.70 5.65 8.96
N ASP A 51 -7.02 6.89 9.31
CA ASP A 51 -6.16 7.73 10.16
C ASP A 51 -5.89 7.08 11.53
N LEU A 52 -6.91 6.43 12.13
CA LEU A 52 -6.77 5.69 13.39
C LEU A 52 -5.77 4.54 13.27
N VAL A 53 -5.85 3.72 12.20
CA VAL A 53 -4.93 2.61 11.96
C VAL A 53 -3.49 3.12 11.81
N VAL A 54 -3.28 4.22 11.09
CA VAL A 54 -1.94 4.78 10.90
C VAL A 54 -1.40 5.38 12.21
N ILE A 55 -2.24 5.93 13.08
CA ILE A 55 -1.80 6.42 14.41
C ILE A 55 -1.41 5.23 15.30
N LEU A 56 -2.20 4.16 15.32
CA LEU A 56 -1.86 2.93 16.04
C LEU A 56 -0.56 2.31 15.53
N SER A 57 -0.34 2.28 14.21
CA SER A 57 0.90 1.74 13.64
C SER A 57 2.13 2.58 14.01
N SER A 58 1.98 3.91 14.05
CA SER A 58 3.04 4.82 14.49
C SER A 58 3.36 4.62 15.98
N LEU A 59 2.32 4.52 16.82
CA LEU A 59 2.49 4.29 18.25
C LEU A 59 3.13 2.92 18.54
N ALA A 60 2.67 1.87 17.86
CA ALA A 60 3.24 0.54 17.93
C ALA A 60 4.73 0.55 17.53
N THR A 61 5.08 1.29 16.47
CA THR A 61 6.48 1.45 16.06
C THR A 61 7.33 2.13 17.13
N THR A 62 6.86 3.23 17.72
CA THR A 62 7.58 3.95 18.78
C THR A 62 7.73 3.11 20.05
N ILE A 63 6.69 2.38 20.44
CA ILE A 63 6.72 1.47 21.60
C ILE A 63 7.67 0.30 21.34
N MET A 64 7.61 -0.32 20.16
CA MET A 64 8.50 -1.45 19.83
C MET A 64 9.97 -1.02 19.73
N LEU A 65 10.27 0.15 19.18
CA LEU A 65 11.64 0.72 19.19
C LEU A 65 12.15 0.97 20.61
N ARG A 66 11.29 1.37 21.55
CA ARG A 66 11.67 1.52 22.97
C ARG A 66 11.83 0.18 23.69
N LEU A 67 11.12 -0.85 23.25
CA LEU A 67 11.17 -2.22 23.77
C LEU A 67 12.26 -3.09 23.10
N GLU A 68 13.07 -2.54 22.18
CA GLU A 68 14.16 -3.23 21.47
C GLU A 68 15.20 -3.91 22.38
N SER A 69 15.12 -3.75 23.70
CA SER A 69 15.88 -4.59 24.63
C SER A 69 15.36 -6.03 24.77
N SER A 70 14.18 -6.42 24.25
CA SER A 70 13.60 -7.74 24.62
C SER A 70 12.84 -8.54 23.55
N ALA A 71 12.66 -8.09 22.30
CA ALA A 71 11.93 -8.89 21.31
C ALA A 71 12.54 -8.88 19.90
N ASN A 72 12.80 -10.09 19.37
CA ASN A 72 13.28 -10.37 18.00
C ASN A 72 12.20 -10.14 16.93
N PHE A 73 11.58 -8.95 16.91
CA PHE A 73 10.56 -8.64 15.91
C PHE A 73 11.20 -8.09 14.62
N ASN A 74 10.62 -8.44 13.46
CA ASN A 74 11.09 -7.98 12.15
C ASN A 74 10.86 -6.47 11.98
N LEU A 75 11.88 -5.68 12.32
CA LEU A 75 11.89 -4.22 12.20
C LEU A 75 11.60 -3.72 10.77
N SER A 76 11.80 -4.57 9.75
CA SER A 76 11.49 -4.24 8.35
C SER A 76 10.02 -3.90 8.13
N VAL A 77 9.09 -4.60 8.80
CA VAL A 77 7.65 -4.32 8.67
C VAL A 77 7.31 -2.97 9.30
N LEU A 78 7.88 -2.65 10.46
CA LEU A 78 7.70 -1.35 11.12
C LEU A 78 8.20 -0.19 10.26
N ARG A 79 9.27 -0.40 9.46
CA ARG A 79 9.75 0.60 8.49
C ARG A 79 8.75 0.82 7.35
N LEU A 80 8.12 -0.24 6.82
CA LEU A 80 7.09 -0.13 5.79
C LEU A 80 5.85 0.62 6.32
N LEU A 81 5.48 0.40 7.59
CA LEU A 81 4.37 1.10 8.23
C LEU A 81 4.56 2.63 8.27
N ARG A 82 5.81 3.13 8.28
CA ARG A 82 6.08 4.57 8.20
C ARG A 82 5.68 5.17 6.84
N VAL A 83 5.75 4.40 5.75
CA VAL A 83 5.35 4.87 4.41
C VAL A 83 3.85 5.22 4.40
N PHE A 84 3.02 4.50 5.16
CA PHE A 84 1.59 4.81 5.27
C PHE A 84 1.32 6.20 5.87
N LYS A 85 2.26 6.81 6.59
CA LYS A 85 2.12 8.20 7.07
C LYS A 85 1.92 9.17 5.91
N ILE A 86 2.51 8.92 4.74
CA ILE A 86 2.34 9.80 3.56
C ILE A 86 0.89 9.84 3.09
N VAL A 87 0.16 8.74 3.28
CA VAL A 87 -1.25 8.62 2.87
C VAL A 87 -2.14 9.53 3.72
N ARG A 88 -1.73 9.90 4.94
CA ARG A 88 -2.45 10.90 5.76
C ARG A 88 -2.57 12.26 5.07
N VAL A 89 -1.56 12.65 4.27
CA VAL A 89 -1.58 13.90 3.50
C VAL A 89 -2.71 13.87 2.47
N PHE A 90 -3.00 12.71 1.89
CA PHE A 90 -4.10 12.54 0.94
C PHE A 90 -5.47 12.75 1.59
N ASN A 91 -5.59 12.42 2.88
CA ASN A 91 -6.82 12.66 3.63
C ASN A 91 -7.03 14.15 3.96
N LYS A 92 -5.96 14.95 4.05
CA LYS A 92 -6.09 16.40 4.33
C LYS A 92 -6.44 17.21 3.08
N LEU A 93 -6.01 16.75 1.92
CA LEU A 93 -6.25 17.44 0.66
C LEU A 93 -7.58 16.97 0.06
N ARG A 94 -8.63 17.79 0.17
CA ARG A 94 -9.97 17.50 -0.40
C ARG A 94 -9.92 17.17 -1.89
N SER A 95 -8.97 17.74 -2.63
CA SER A 95 -8.73 17.41 -4.04
C SER A 95 -8.29 15.95 -4.22
N LEU A 96 -7.35 15.48 -3.39
CA LEU A 96 -6.85 14.10 -3.44
C LEU A 96 -7.90 13.11 -2.96
N GLN A 97 -8.67 13.43 -1.91
CA GLN A 97 -9.80 12.61 -1.48
C GLN A 97 -10.80 12.36 -2.61
N LYS A 98 -11.14 13.41 -3.39
CA LYS A 98 -12.03 13.27 -4.55
C LYS A 98 -11.46 12.34 -5.62
N ILE A 99 -10.16 12.44 -5.90
CA ILE A 99 -9.49 11.57 -6.87
C ILE A 99 -9.52 10.12 -6.38
N VAL A 100 -9.14 9.87 -5.13
CA VAL A 100 -9.16 8.53 -4.54
C VAL A 100 -10.58 7.96 -4.56
N LEU A 101 -11.59 8.75 -4.19
CA LEU A 101 -12.98 8.34 -4.26
C LEU A 101 -13.42 7.98 -5.69
N ALA A 102 -13.06 8.81 -6.68
CA ALA A 102 -13.38 8.55 -8.08
C ALA A 102 -12.73 7.25 -8.58
N ILE A 103 -11.49 6.99 -8.18
CA ILE A 103 -10.78 5.73 -8.46
C ILE A 103 -11.50 4.57 -7.77
N SER A 104 -11.84 4.69 -6.48
CA SER A 104 -12.52 3.64 -5.72
C SER A 104 -13.88 3.28 -6.29
N ILE A 105 -14.67 4.26 -6.74
CA ILE A 105 -15.96 4.02 -7.40
C ILE A 105 -15.75 3.26 -8.72
N SER A 106 -14.75 3.67 -9.51
CA SER A 106 -14.45 3.05 -10.80
C SER A 106 -13.84 1.65 -10.65
N PHE A 107 -13.20 1.37 -9.51
CA PHE A 107 -12.47 0.13 -9.25
C PHE A 107 -13.36 -1.11 -9.39
N VAL A 108 -14.60 -1.07 -8.91
CA VAL A 108 -15.56 -2.19 -9.05
C VAL A 108 -15.87 -2.48 -10.52
N SER A 109 -16.04 -1.43 -11.34
CA SER A 109 -16.26 -1.60 -12.77
C SER A 109 -15.03 -2.21 -13.47
N VAL A 110 -13.82 -1.74 -13.10
CA VAL A 110 -12.58 -2.27 -13.65
C VAL A 110 -12.41 -3.75 -13.28
N LEU A 111 -12.73 -4.15 -12.06
CA LEU A 111 -12.71 -5.54 -11.64
C LEU A 111 -13.66 -6.43 -12.46
N ASN A 112 -14.87 -5.95 -12.77
CA ASN A 112 -15.81 -6.68 -13.63
C ASN A 112 -15.23 -6.91 -15.03
N THR A 113 -14.61 -5.88 -15.63
CA THR A 113 -13.94 -6.00 -16.92
C THR A 113 -12.71 -6.91 -16.84
N LEU A 114 -11.95 -6.85 -15.75
CA LEU A 114 -10.80 -7.71 -15.49
C LEU A 114 -11.19 -9.19 -15.45
N ILE A 115 -12.32 -9.52 -14.81
CA ILE A 115 -12.84 -10.90 -14.79
C ILE A 115 -13.16 -11.39 -16.20
N LEU A 116 -13.85 -10.57 -16.99
CA LEU A 116 -14.13 -10.86 -18.40
C LEU A 116 -12.84 -11.11 -19.20
N PHE A 117 -11.86 -10.22 -19.02
CA PHE A 117 -10.54 -10.36 -19.64
C PHE A 117 -9.83 -11.66 -19.21
N LEU A 118 -9.85 -12.01 -17.91
CA LEU A 118 -9.23 -13.23 -17.41
C LEU A 118 -9.90 -14.50 -17.96
N VAL A 119 -11.23 -14.50 -18.13
CA VAL A 119 -11.94 -15.62 -18.77
C VAL A 119 -11.51 -15.78 -20.23
N LEU A 120 -11.46 -14.69 -20.99
CA LEU A 120 -10.98 -14.71 -22.38
C LEU A 120 -9.53 -15.18 -22.45
N ASN A 121 -8.65 -14.63 -21.61
CA ASN A 121 -7.24 -15.01 -21.53
C ASN A 121 -7.08 -16.50 -21.22
N SER A 122 -7.94 -17.05 -20.36
CA SER A 122 -7.93 -18.48 -20.01
C SER A 122 -8.31 -19.36 -21.21
N ILE A 123 -9.31 -18.97 -22.00
CA ILE A 123 -9.69 -19.71 -23.23
C ILE A 123 -8.52 -19.73 -24.20
N TYR A 124 -7.90 -18.57 -24.46
CA TYR A 124 -6.73 -18.49 -25.33
C TYR A 124 -5.52 -19.25 -24.80
N ALA A 125 -5.29 -19.25 -23.48
CA ALA A 125 -4.22 -20.03 -22.86
C ALA A 125 -4.42 -21.54 -23.05
N ILE A 126 -5.65 -22.04 -22.93
CA ILE A 126 -5.97 -23.46 -23.18
C ILE A 126 -5.68 -23.79 -24.64
N VAL A 127 -6.18 -22.98 -25.58
CA VAL A 127 -5.91 -23.17 -27.02
C VAL A 127 -4.40 -23.14 -27.30
N GLY A 128 -3.69 -22.12 -26.78
CA GLY A 128 -2.25 -21.97 -26.95
C GLY A 128 -1.47 -23.17 -26.43
N SER A 129 -1.81 -23.66 -25.23
CA SER A 129 -1.18 -24.87 -24.68
C SER A 129 -1.51 -26.13 -25.49
N SER A 130 -2.72 -26.25 -26.04
CA SER A 130 -3.10 -27.42 -26.85
C SER A 130 -2.42 -27.45 -28.22
N VAL A 131 -2.08 -26.30 -28.79
CA VAL A 131 -1.53 -26.18 -30.16
C VAL A 131 -0.01 -26.04 -30.15
N PHE A 132 0.55 -25.29 -29.20
CA PHE A 132 1.95 -24.89 -29.21
C PHE A 132 2.79 -25.53 -28.09
N ALA A 133 2.22 -26.42 -27.25
CA ALA A 133 2.98 -27.08 -26.19
C ALA A 133 4.22 -27.82 -26.70
N ASP A 134 4.14 -28.47 -27.87
CA ASP A 134 5.27 -29.24 -28.42
C ASP A 134 6.31 -28.36 -29.13
N ILE A 135 5.89 -27.21 -29.67
CA ILE A 135 6.75 -26.29 -30.45
C ILE A 135 7.50 -25.33 -29.53
N ALA A 136 6.82 -24.84 -28.50
CA ALA A 136 7.27 -23.78 -27.61
C ALA A 136 6.93 -24.13 -26.15
N PRO A 137 7.53 -25.19 -25.59
CA PRO A 137 7.20 -25.69 -24.25
C PRO A 137 7.54 -24.71 -23.13
N GLU A 138 8.49 -23.79 -23.34
CA GLU A 138 8.82 -22.77 -22.35
C GLU A 138 7.69 -21.76 -22.15
N GLN A 139 6.99 -21.38 -23.23
CA GLN A 139 5.88 -20.42 -23.21
C GLN A 139 4.53 -21.13 -23.00
N PHE A 140 4.30 -22.26 -23.67
CA PHE A 140 2.99 -22.93 -23.74
C PHE A 140 2.89 -24.27 -22.99
N GLY A 141 3.96 -24.72 -22.32
CA GLY A 141 3.99 -26.03 -21.66
C GLY A 141 3.08 -26.17 -20.43
N THR A 142 2.54 -25.08 -19.88
CA THR A 142 1.56 -25.13 -18.77
C THR A 142 0.55 -24.02 -18.93
N PHE A 143 -0.69 -24.25 -18.48
CA PHE A 143 -1.77 -23.25 -18.54
C PHE A 143 -1.36 -21.88 -17.99
N LEU A 144 -0.70 -21.80 -16.82
CA LEU A 144 -0.28 -20.52 -16.25
C LEU A 144 0.79 -19.82 -17.08
N LYS A 145 1.71 -20.56 -17.68
CA LYS A 145 2.73 -20.01 -18.58
C LYS A 145 2.08 -19.48 -19.85
N ALA A 146 1.20 -20.27 -20.46
CA ALA A 146 0.43 -19.86 -21.63
C ALA A 146 -0.47 -18.64 -21.34
N SER A 147 -1.07 -18.58 -20.17
CA SER A 147 -1.89 -17.46 -19.69
C SER A 147 -1.06 -16.19 -19.50
N PHE A 148 0.15 -16.31 -18.97
CA PHE A 148 1.08 -15.19 -18.85
C PHE A 148 1.61 -14.73 -20.23
N THR A 149 1.96 -15.65 -21.12
CA THR A 149 2.36 -15.32 -22.49
C THR A 149 1.23 -14.64 -23.27
N MET A 150 -0.01 -15.12 -23.16
CA MET A 150 -1.17 -14.45 -23.78
C MET A 150 -1.42 -13.06 -23.18
N PHE A 151 -1.19 -12.89 -21.87
CA PHE A 151 -1.23 -11.57 -21.24
C PHE A 151 -0.15 -10.64 -21.81
N GLN A 152 1.10 -11.10 -21.92
CA GLN A 152 2.21 -10.33 -22.51
C GLN A 152 1.91 -9.93 -23.96
N VAL A 153 1.35 -10.83 -24.77
CA VAL A 153 0.93 -10.54 -26.14
C VAL A 153 -0.17 -9.47 -26.15
N ALA A 154 -1.15 -9.55 -25.24
CA ALA A 154 -2.21 -8.57 -25.13
C ALA A 154 -1.70 -7.18 -24.70
N THR A 155 -0.64 -7.11 -23.89
CA THR A 155 0.00 -5.86 -23.48
C THR A 155 1.09 -5.39 -24.43
N PHE A 156 1.37 -6.15 -25.51
CA PHE A 156 2.49 -5.92 -26.43
C PHE A 156 3.86 -5.87 -25.73
N ASP A 157 4.04 -6.69 -24.68
CA ASP A 157 5.24 -6.76 -23.84
C ASP A 157 6.05 -8.04 -24.12
N GLY A 158 6.28 -8.33 -25.41
CA GLY A 158 6.89 -9.58 -25.91
C GLY A 158 8.22 -9.39 -26.62
#